data_AF-A0A5B0SWM9-F1
#
_entry.id   AF-A0A5B0SWM9-F1
#
_cell.length_a   1.000
_cell.length_b   1.000
_cell.length_c   1.000
_cell.angle_alpha   90.00
_cell.angle_beta   90.00
_cell.angle_gamma   90.00
#
_symmetry.space_group_name_H-M   'P 1'
#
loop_
_entity.id
_entity.type
_entity.pdbx_description
1 polymer ?
#
loop_
_entity_poly.entity_id
_entity_poly.type
_entity_poly.pdbx_seq_one_letter_code
_entity_poly.pdbx_strand_id
1 'polypeptide(L)'
;MKKIFAVALGLSVYGCVLADTNAARDISTKKGQLDEQNVAIYIKGLVMAGCMGAMNDDDTDGLIADAANGMNKKSESYAVVHNSIVFGSRFGSRLKKNGGGPTKDGVMLNSCGDFGSYALSQPGFKDNIINSFVSEPEQAMIALSNALIYRTTAKSLSNIYSENEIAANNKIGGRKIEITGPIQEIRKDFKNDVVIELQTGNQFMPVRLSMEDGERSKAESPRII
;
A
#
# COMPACT_ATOMS: atom_id res chain seq x y z
N MET A 1 8.77 27.79 -15.41
CA MET A 1 7.62 27.53 -14.52
C MET A 1 7.41 26.02 -14.46
N LYS A 2 7.73 25.36 -13.33
CA LYS A 2 7.54 23.91 -13.15
C LYS A 2 6.07 23.65 -12.84
N LYS A 3 5.36 22.94 -13.72
CA LYS A 3 3.97 22.49 -13.52
C LYS A 3 4.00 21.06 -12.96
N ILE A 4 3.28 20.82 -11.87
CA ILE A 4 3.18 19.51 -11.19
C ILE A 4 1.87 18.88 -11.64
N PHE A 5 1.90 17.63 -12.13
CA PHE A 5 0.71 16.88 -12.55
C PHE A 5 0.63 15.57 -11.77
N ALA A 6 -0.58 15.22 -11.31
CA ALA A 6 -0.90 13.94 -10.68
C ALA A 6 -1.69 13.09 -11.67
N VAL A 7 -1.19 11.89 -11.98
CA VAL A 7 -1.85 10.94 -12.88
C VAL A 7 -2.11 9.65 -12.09
N ALA A 8 -3.39 9.38 -11.82
CA ALA A 8 -3.84 8.11 -11.26
C ALA A 8 -4.16 7.17 -12.42
N LEU A 9 -3.24 6.27 -12.76
CA LEU A 9 -3.45 5.22 -13.77
C LEU A 9 -3.29 3.85 -13.12
N GLY A 10 -4.24 2.95 -13.38
CA GLY A 10 -4.16 1.56 -12.99
C GLY A 10 -3.10 0.86 -13.84
N LEU A 11 -1.87 0.75 -13.33
CA LEU A 11 -0.79 0.04 -14.01
C LEU A 11 -0.96 -1.47 -13.85
N SER A 12 -1.26 -2.15 -14.96
CA SER A 12 -1.01 -3.58 -15.16
C SER A 12 0.43 -3.76 -15.63
N VAL A 13 1.29 -4.35 -14.79
CA VAL A 13 2.65 -4.75 -15.20
C VAL A 13 2.58 -6.22 -15.61
N TYR A 14 2.56 -6.46 -16.93
CA TYR A 14 2.69 -7.81 -17.47
C TYR A 14 4.15 -8.29 -17.39
N GLY A 15 4.41 -9.18 -16.44
CA GLY A 15 5.57 -10.04 -16.36
C GLY A 15 5.14 -11.32 -15.63
N CYS A 16 4.87 -12.38 -16.38
CA CYS A 16 4.13 -13.55 -15.91
C CYS A 16 5.01 -14.57 -15.15
N VAL A 17 4.34 -15.41 -14.34
CA VAL A 17 4.70 -16.76 -13.83
C VAL A 17 4.86 -16.89 -12.29
N LEU A 18 3.71 -17.25 -11.70
CA LEU A 18 3.41 -18.17 -10.57
C LEU A 18 3.52 -17.69 -9.11
N ALA A 19 2.37 -17.32 -8.53
CA ALA A 19 1.61 -18.22 -7.66
C ALA A 19 0.19 -17.68 -7.46
N ASP A 20 -0.82 -18.52 -7.71
CA ASP A 20 -2.22 -18.25 -7.39
C ASP A 20 -2.37 -17.89 -5.90
N THR A 21 -2.54 -16.60 -5.62
CA THR A 21 -3.30 -16.16 -4.43
C THR A 21 -4.34 -15.16 -4.90
N ASN A 22 -5.54 -15.68 -5.11
CA ASN A 22 -6.76 -14.89 -5.22
C ASN A 22 -6.92 -14.01 -3.97
N ALA A 23 -6.41 -12.77 -4.01
CA ALA A 23 -6.73 -11.76 -2.99
C ALA A 23 -6.66 -10.31 -3.49
N ALA A 24 -6.42 -10.05 -4.78
CA ALA A 24 -6.70 -8.73 -5.37
C ALA A 24 -8.19 -8.67 -5.76
N ARG A 25 -9.08 -8.63 -4.76
CA ARG A 25 -10.50 -8.35 -5.01
C ARG A 25 -10.67 -6.87 -5.32
N ASP A 26 -11.19 -6.61 -6.51
CA ASP A 26 -11.68 -5.35 -7.01
C ASP A 26 -12.67 -4.73 -6.00
N ILE A 27 -12.27 -3.66 -5.31
CA ILE A 27 -13.15 -2.90 -4.40
C ILE A 27 -13.96 -1.94 -5.27
N SER A 28 -14.95 -2.51 -5.95
CA SER A 28 -15.97 -1.76 -6.67
C SER A 28 -16.94 -1.12 -5.69
N THR A 29 -16.75 0.17 -5.48
CA THR A 29 -17.78 1.22 -5.31
C THR A 29 -19.13 0.83 -4.68
N LYS A 30 -19.23 0.99 -3.36
CA LYS A 30 -20.38 1.67 -2.74
C LYS A 30 -19.91 2.70 -1.72
N LYS A 31 -20.13 3.96 -2.06
CA LYS A 31 -19.93 5.13 -1.20
C LYS A 31 -20.84 4.98 0.03
N GLY A 32 -20.27 4.79 1.23
CA GLY A 32 -21.00 5.05 2.48
C GLY A 32 -21.04 3.95 3.55
N GLN A 33 -20.42 2.77 3.36
CA GLN A 33 -20.26 1.81 4.46
C GLN A 33 -18.81 1.34 4.51
N LEU A 34 -18.17 1.62 5.65
CA LEU A 34 -16.94 0.93 6.03
C LEU A 34 -17.30 -0.53 6.22
N ASP A 35 -17.03 -1.35 5.21
CA ASP A 35 -17.27 -2.79 5.30
C ASP A 35 -16.31 -3.35 6.37
N GLU A 36 -16.87 -3.83 7.48
CA GLU A 36 -16.13 -4.39 8.61
C GLU A 36 -15.12 -5.46 8.14
N GLN A 37 -15.43 -6.19 7.07
CA GLN A 37 -14.52 -7.16 6.48
C GLN A 37 -13.29 -6.49 5.87
N ASN A 38 -13.47 -5.39 5.14
CA ASN A 38 -12.36 -4.65 4.54
C ASN A 38 -11.49 -3.98 5.61
N VAL A 39 -12.09 -3.46 6.69
CA VAL A 39 -11.35 -2.93 7.84
C VAL A 39 -10.54 -4.03 8.51
N ALA A 40 -11.13 -5.19 8.77
CA ALA A 40 -10.44 -6.32 9.37
C ALA A 40 -9.28 -6.82 8.48
N ILE A 41 -9.48 -6.94 7.17
CA ILE A 41 -8.43 -7.31 6.21
C ILE A 41 -7.29 -6.30 6.22
N TYR A 42 -7.62 -5.00 6.21
CA TYR A 42 -6.62 -3.94 6.26
C TYR A 42 -5.78 -4.02 7.54
N ILE A 43 -6.41 -4.17 8.70
CA ILE A 43 -5.67 -4.28 9.96
C ILE A 43 -4.85 -5.56 10.04
N LYS A 44 -5.35 -6.68 9.51
CA LYS A 44 -4.54 -7.89 9.35
C LYS A 44 -3.25 -7.56 8.60
N GLY A 45 -3.39 -6.84 7.49
CA GLY A 45 -2.29 -6.37 6.66
C GLY A 45 -1.29 -5.51 7.44
N LEU A 46 -1.77 -4.56 8.25
CA LEU A 46 -0.88 -3.73 9.08
C LEU A 46 -0.09 -4.52 10.12
N VAL A 47 -0.75 -5.44 10.83
CA VAL A 47 -0.09 -6.33 11.81
C VAL A 47 0.93 -7.22 11.12
N MET A 48 0.57 -7.79 9.95
CA MET A 48 1.48 -8.62 9.17
C MET A 48 2.67 -7.81 8.63
N ALA A 49 2.44 -6.60 8.11
CA ALA A 49 3.49 -5.72 7.60
C ALA A 49 4.51 -5.37 8.70
N GLY A 50 4.03 -4.97 9.89
CA GLY A 50 4.92 -4.73 11.03
C GLY A 50 5.71 -5.99 11.43
N CYS A 51 5.05 -7.15 11.46
CA CYS A 51 5.70 -8.42 11.82
C CYS A 51 6.78 -8.83 10.82
N MET A 52 6.45 -8.84 9.53
CA MET A 52 7.38 -9.15 8.45
C MET A 52 8.53 -8.13 8.41
N GLY A 53 8.22 -6.85 8.58
CA GLY A 53 9.23 -5.81 8.61
C GLY A 53 10.27 -6.05 9.71
N ALA A 54 9.83 -6.34 10.93
CA ALA A 54 10.74 -6.69 12.02
C ALA A 54 11.53 -7.98 11.80
N MET A 55 10.96 -8.97 11.07
CA MET A 55 11.70 -10.17 10.70
C MET A 55 12.83 -9.85 9.70
N ASN A 56 12.58 -8.93 8.78
CA ASN A 56 13.49 -8.55 7.69
C ASN A 56 14.41 -7.36 8.04
N ASP A 57 14.37 -6.86 9.28
CA ASP A 57 15.09 -5.65 9.72
C ASP A 57 14.66 -4.37 8.95
N ASP A 58 13.42 -4.34 8.46
CA ASP A 58 12.82 -3.15 7.85
C ASP A 58 12.51 -2.08 8.90
N ASP A 59 12.54 -0.82 8.48
CA ASP A 59 12.19 0.33 9.32
C ASP A 59 10.69 0.36 9.64
N THR A 60 10.35 0.17 10.92
CA THR A 60 8.97 0.22 11.41
C THR A 60 8.37 1.62 11.27
N ASP A 61 9.18 2.68 11.43
CA ASP A 61 8.69 4.06 11.32
C ASP A 61 8.33 4.40 9.87
N GLY A 62 9.12 3.92 8.90
CA GLY A 62 8.81 3.98 7.48
C GLY A 62 7.48 3.29 7.12
N LEU A 63 7.22 2.09 7.67
CA LEU A 63 5.94 1.39 7.46
C LEU A 63 4.74 2.18 8.01
N ILE A 64 4.90 2.80 9.19
CA ILE A 64 3.86 3.66 9.79
C ILE A 64 3.64 4.91 8.95
N ALA A 65 4.72 5.56 8.50
CA ALA A 65 4.65 6.75 7.66
C ALA A 65 3.92 6.48 6.34
N ASP A 66 4.20 5.34 5.71
CA ASP A 66 3.55 4.92 4.47
C ASP A 66 2.06 4.61 4.69
N ALA A 67 1.72 3.84 5.74
CA ALA A 67 0.34 3.45 6.03
C ALA A 67 -0.54 4.63 6.48
N ALA A 68 0.04 5.57 7.22
CA ALA A 68 -0.67 6.70 7.82
C ALA A 68 -0.48 8.03 7.06
N ASN A 69 0.02 7.98 5.83
CA ASN A 69 0.23 9.18 5.02
C ASN A 69 -1.07 9.99 4.86
N GLY A 70 -1.03 11.27 5.18
CA GLY A 70 -2.17 12.18 5.10
C GLY A 70 -3.15 12.09 6.29
N MET A 71 -2.94 11.19 7.24
CA MET A 71 -3.78 11.10 8.44
C MET A 71 -3.42 12.16 9.49
N ASN A 72 -4.40 12.56 10.28
CA ASN A 72 -4.17 13.39 11.46
C ASN A 72 -3.54 12.54 12.58
N LYS A 73 -2.31 12.85 12.98
CA LYS A 73 -1.58 12.11 14.04
C LYS A 73 -2.28 12.08 15.41
N LYS A 74 -3.24 12.96 15.66
CA LYS A 74 -4.03 13.01 16.90
C LYS A 74 -5.31 12.19 16.85
N SER A 75 -5.65 11.61 15.70
CA SER A 75 -6.89 10.86 15.49
C SER A 75 -6.80 9.46 16.09
N GLU A 76 -7.95 8.90 16.48
CA GLU A 76 -8.03 7.52 16.96
C GLU A 76 -7.66 6.52 15.86
N SER A 77 -8.10 6.76 14.62
CA SER A 77 -7.73 5.95 13.45
C SER A 77 -6.22 5.92 13.23
N TYR A 78 -5.51 7.03 13.40
CA TYR A 78 -4.04 7.05 13.33
C TYR A 78 -3.43 6.16 14.41
N ALA A 79 -3.93 6.27 15.65
CA ALA A 79 -3.45 5.43 16.74
C ALA A 79 -3.69 3.94 16.46
N VAL A 80 -4.81 3.57 15.82
CA VAL A 80 -5.06 2.19 15.40
C VAL A 80 -4.04 1.72 14.35
N VAL A 81 -3.78 2.52 13.31
CA VAL A 81 -2.79 2.19 12.28
C VAL A 81 -1.40 1.99 12.89
N HIS A 82 -0.95 2.98 13.67
CA HIS A 82 0.33 2.95 14.38
C HIS A 82 0.45 1.73 15.29
N ASN A 83 -0.53 1.53 16.18
CA ASN A 83 -0.48 0.47 17.18
C ASN A 83 -0.55 -0.92 16.54
N SER A 84 -1.27 -1.08 15.42
CA SER A 84 -1.33 -2.35 14.69
C SER A 84 0.03 -2.75 14.12
N ILE A 85 0.75 -1.80 13.50
CA ILE A 85 2.09 -2.04 12.96
C ILE A 85 3.09 -2.32 14.09
N VAL A 86 3.09 -1.49 15.15
CA VAL A 86 3.98 -1.69 16.32
C VAL A 86 3.72 -3.03 17.00
N PHE A 87 2.45 -3.44 17.11
CA PHE A 87 2.06 -4.72 17.67
C PHE A 87 2.60 -5.89 16.83
N GLY A 88 2.44 -5.80 15.51
CA GLY A 88 3.08 -6.70 14.54
C GLY A 88 4.59 -6.79 14.73
N SER A 89 5.29 -5.65 14.73
CA SER A 89 6.74 -5.56 14.83
C SER A 89 7.31 -6.18 16.10
N ARG A 90 6.62 -6.00 17.24
CA ARG A 90 6.98 -6.67 18.51
C ARG A 90 6.89 -8.19 18.39
N PHE A 91 5.84 -8.71 17.77
CA PHE A 91 5.70 -10.14 17.55
C PHE A 91 6.73 -10.65 16.55
N GLY A 92 6.98 -9.95 15.44
CA GLY A 92 8.02 -10.30 14.46
C GLY A 92 9.42 -10.38 15.08
N SER A 93 9.76 -9.41 15.93
CA SER A 93 11.01 -9.42 16.71
C SER A 93 11.11 -10.64 17.64
N ARG A 94 10.00 -11.04 18.27
CA ARG A 94 9.93 -12.25 19.12
C ARG A 94 10.05 -13.52 18.27
N LEU A 95 9.37 -13.57 17.13
CA LEU A 95 9.39 -14.69 16.20
C LEU A 95 10.80 -14.91 15.65
N LYS A 96 11.50 -13.85 15.24
CA LYS A 96 12.90 -13.89 14.80
C LYS A 96 13.86 -14.43 15.87
N LYS A 97 13.67 -14.05 17.13
CA LYS A 97 14.55 -14.46 18.24
C LYS A 97 14.26 -15.87 18.76
N ASN A 98 12.97 -16.21 18.90
CA ASN A 98 12.54 -17.37 19.69
C ASN A 98 11.71 -18.39 18.89
N GLY A 99 11.49 -18.19 17.58
CA GLY A 99 10.67 -19.08 16.75
C GLY A 99 9.17 -19.03 17.03
N GLY A 100 8.70 -18.06 17.83
CA GLY A 100 7.30 -17.89 18.21
C GLY A 100 6.98 -18.40 19.61
N GLY A 101 5.76 -18.86 19.83
CA GLY A 101 5.35 -19.48 21.10
C GLY A 101 3.84 -19.51 21.35
N PRO A 102 3.42 -20.13 22.46
CA PRO A 102 2.01 -20.22 22.82
C PRO A 102 1.47 -18.88 23.32
N THR A 103 0.21 -18.63 23.00
CA THR A 103 -0.62 -17.58 23.62
C THR A 103 -1.08 -18.01 25.01
N LYS A 104 -1.70 -17.10 25.76
CA LYS A 104 -2.33 -17.43 27.06
C LYS A 104 -3.43 -18.49 26.91
N ASP A 105 -4.07 -18.54 25.75
CA ASP A 105 -5.17 -19.45 25.44
C ASP A 105 -4.67 -20.76 24.79
N GLY A 106 -3.35 -20.99 24.75
CA GLY A 106 -2.75 -22.21 24.22
C GLY A 106 -2.58 -22.27 22.70
N VAL A 107 -3.04 -21.25 21.96
CA VAL A 107 -2.82 -21.16 20.50
C VAL A 107 -1.34 -20.96 20.22
N MET A 108 -0.74 -21.85 19.42
CA MET A 108 0.65 -21.71 18.97
C MET A 108 0.76 -20.70 17.84
N LEU A 109 1.65 -19.73 17.99
CA LEU A 109 1.93 -18.72 16.98
C LEU A 109 3.38 -18.85 16.51
N ASN A 110 3.59 -19.37 15.32
CA ASN A 110 4.90 -19.60 14.70
C ASN A 110 5.08 -18.84 13.38
N SER A 111 4.11 -18.04 12.97
CA SER A 111 4.22 -17.19 11.78
C SER A 111 3.53 -15.83 11.98
N CYS A 112 3.92 -14.85 11.18
CA CYS A 112 3.23 -13.55 11.13
C CYS A 112 1.76 -13.69 10.68
N GLY A 113 1.46 -14.67 9.82
CA GLY A 113 0.10 -14.93 9.34
C GLY A 113 -0.82 -15.47 10.42
N ASP A 114 -0.32 -16.39 11.25
CA ASP A 114 -1.07 -16.93 12.39
C ASP A 114 -1.33 -15.85 13.44
N PHE A 115 -0.33 -15.02 13.71
CA PHE A 115 -0.48 -13.90 14.64
C PHE A 115 -1.48 -12.85 14.16
N GLY A 116 -1.41 -12.45 12.88
CA GLY A 116 -2.38 -11.50 12.31
C GLY A 116 -3.82 -12.03 12.38
N SER A 117 -4.01 -13.34 12.17
CA SER A 117 -5.32 -13.97 12.28
C SER A 117 -5.81 -14.07 13.73
N TYR A 118 -4.92 -14.45 14.66
CA TYR A 118 -5.22 -14.51 16.09
C TYR A 118 -5.55 -13.13 16.69
N ALA A 119 -4.82 -12.09 16.30
CA ALA A 119 -5.07 -10.72 16.77
C ALA A 119 -6.49 -10.27 16.45
N LEU A 120 -6.96 -10.54 15.23
CA LEU A 120 -8.32 -10.18 14.79
C LEU A 120 -9.41 -11.08 15.37
N SER A 121 -9.09 -12.29 15.80
CA SER A 121 -10.06 -13.15 16.48
C SER A 121 -10.30 -12.74 17.94
N GLN A 122 -9.51 -11.80 18.48
CA GLN A 122 -9.75 -11.25 19.81
C GLN A 122 -10.89 -10.23 19.77
N PRO A 123 -12.03 -10.48 20.46
CA PRO A 123 -13.22 -9.63 20.37
C PRO A 123 -12.93 -8.18 20.80
N GLY A 124 -12.19 -8.00 21.89
CA GLY A 124 -11.80 -6.67 22.36
C GLY A 124 -10.87 -5.90 21.40
N PHE A 125 -10.14 -6.57 20.51
CA PHE A 125 -9.32 -5.90 19.51
C PHE A 125 -10.17 -5.49 18.31
N LYS A 126 -10.96 -6.43 17.77
CA LYS A 126 -11.82 -6.20 16.60
C LYS A 126 -12.83 -5.07 16.84
N ASP A 127 -13.54 -5.09 17.97
CA ASP A 127 -14.61 -4.13 18.23
C ASP A 127 -14.05 -2.72 18.46
N ASN A 128 -12.94 -2.59 19.18
CA ASN A 128 -12.27 -1.30 19.38
C ASN A 128 -11.77 -0.69 18.07
N ILE A 129 -11.21 -1.51 17.17
CA ILE A 129 -10.79 -1.05 15.83
C ILE A 129 -11.98 -0.53 15.04
N ILE A 130 -13.03 -1.33 14.93
CA ILE A 130 -14.20 -0.96 14.13
C ILE A 130 -14.78 0.35 14.67
N ASN A 131 -14.91 0.49 15.99
CA ASN A 131 -15.42 1.71 16.60
C ASN A 131 -14.56 2.95 16.31
N SER A 132 -13.22 2.85 16.38
CA SER A 132 -12.32 3.98 16.08
C SER A 132 -12.34 4.39 14.60
N PHE A 133 -12.55 3.44 13.69
CA PHE A 133 -12.67 3.77 12.26
C PHE A 133 -14.07 4.29 11.89
N VAL A 134 -15.11 3.81 12.57
CA VAL A 134 -16.49 4.30 12.39
C VAL A 134 -16.66 5.70 12.98
N SER A 135 -15.97 6.03 14.06
CA SER A 135 -16.00 7.38 14.68
C SER A 135 -15.31 8.45 13.82
N GLU A 136 -14.35 8.07 12.97
CA GLU A 136 -13.57 8.97 12.13
C GLU A 136 -13.55 8.52 10.64
N PRO A 137 -14.69 8.53 9.95
CA PRO A 137 -14.81 7.94 8.61
C PRO A 137 -13.91 8.59 7.55
N GLU A 138 -13.57 9.87 7.69
CA GLU A 138 -12.62 10.55 6.80
C GLU A 138 -11.20 9.99 6.96
N GLN A 139 -10.75 9.78 8.21
CA GLN A 139 -9.44 9.20 8.50
C GLN A 139 -9.39 7.72 8.08
N ALA A 140 -10.51 7.02 8.24
CA ALA A 140 -10.68 5.65 7.78
C ALA A 140 -10.47 5.51 6.27
N MET A 141 -11.09 6.40 5.49
CA MET A 141 -10.93 6.40 4.03
C MET A 141 -9.49 6.68 3.60
N ILE A 142 -8.78 7.58 4.29
CA ILE A 142 -7.36 7.86 4.02
C ILE A 142 -6.52 6.61 4.26
N ALA A 143 -6.68 5.97 5.43
CA ALA A 143 -5.95 4.76 5.80
C ALA A 143 -6.20 3.61 4.81
N LEU A 144 -7.47 3.34 4.49
CA LEU A 144 -7.86 2.34 3.50
C LEU A 144 -7.33 2.67 2.10
N SER A 145 -7.30 3.95 1.72
CA SER A 145 -6.72 4.35 0.44
C SER A 145 -5.22 4.03 0.37
N ASN A 146 -4.46 4.27 1.44
CA ASN A 146 -3.03 3.96 1.51
C ASN A 146 -2.75 2.44 1.45
N ALA A 147 -3.71 1.63 1.89
CA ALA A 147 -3.66 0.17 1.75
C ALA A 147 -3.72 -0.30 0.29
N LEU A 148 -4.46 0.43 -0.54
CA LEU A 148 -4.77 0.04 -1.92
C LEU A 148 -3.87 0.74 -2.93
N ILE A 149 -3.38 1.92 -2.57
CA ILE A 149 -2.63 2.82 -3.46
C ILE A 149 -1.27 3.11 -2.84
N TYR A 150 -0.21 2.68 -3.52
CA TYR A 150 1.14 3.12 -3.24
C TYR A 150 1.40 4.46 -3.91
N ARG A 151 1.46 5.54 -3.12
CA ARG A 151 1.72 6.90 -3.61
C ARG A 151 3.21 7.18 -3.62
N THR A 152 3.71 7.64 -4.75
CA THR A 152 5.13 7.93 -4.92
C THR A 152 5.36 9.05 -5.94
N THR A 153 6.62 9.45 -6.09
CA THR A 153 7.05 10.30 -7.19
C THR A 153 7.79 9.49 -8.23
N ALA A 154 7.81 9.95 -9.48
CA ALA A 154 8.57 9.27 -10.55
C ALA A 154 10.05 9.09 -10.18
N LYS A 155 10.67 10.11 -9.56
CA LYS A 155 12.04 10.06 -9.04
C LYS A 155 12.20 9.02 -7.92
N SER A 156 11.32 9.03 -6.92
CA SER A 156 11.40 8.08 -5.80
C SER A 156 11.21 6.64 -6.28
N LEU A 157 10.23 6.42 -7.16
CA LEU A 157 9.98 5.10 -7.76
C LEU A 157 11.20 4.59 -8.53
N SER A 158 11.82 5.43 -9.36
CA SER A 158 13.05 5.07 -10.08
C SER A 158 14.19 4.71 -9.13
N ASN A 159 14.36 5.45 -8.03
CA ASN A 159 15.42 5.20 -7.07
C ASN A 159 15.25 3.85 -6.40
N ILE A 160 14.07 3.53 -5.86
CA ILE A 160 13.84 2.26 -5.15
C ILE A 160 14.02 1.04 -6.07
N TYR A 161 13.62 1.14 -7.34
CA TYR A 161 13.85 0.08 -8.32
C TYR A 161 15.32 -0.04 -8.74
N SER A 162 16.06 1.07 -8.77
CA SER A 162 17.50 1.06 -9.08
C SER A 162 18.34 0.48 -7.95
N GLU A 163 17.88 0.64 -6.70
CA GLU A 163 18.54 0.09 -5.51
C GLU A 163 18.34 -1.43 -5.42
N ASN A 164 17.07 -1.89 -5.47
CA ASN A 164 16.74 -3.30 -5.44
C ASN A 164 15.29 -3.55 -5.92
N GLU A 165 15.15 -4.16 -7.10
CA GLU A 165 13.84 -4.47 -7.68
C GLU A 165 12.98 -5.40 -6.81
N ILE A 166 13.58 -6.42 -6.19
CA ILE A 166 12.84 -7.39 -5.36
C ILE A 166 12.30 -6.68 -4.11
N ALA A 167 13.14 -5.85 -3.47
CA ALA A 167 12.71 -5.06 -2.32
C ALA A 167 11.65 -4.03 -2.71
N ALA A 168 11.77 -3.39 -3.88
CA ALA A 168 10.77 -2.46 -4.40
C ALA A 168 9.42 -3.15 -4.65
N ASN A 169 9.43 -4.33 -5.29
CA ASN A 169 8.23 -5.13 -5.53
C ASN A 169 7.56 -5.56 -4.22
N ASN A 170 8.36 -6.01 -3.24
CA ASN A 170 7.86 -6.35 -1.91
C ASN A 170 7.26 -5.14 -1.19
N LYS A 171 7.90 -3.97 -1.30
CA LYS A 171 7.41 -2.71 -0.72
C LYS A 171 6.11 -2.24 -1.35
N ILE A 172 5.96 -2.36 -2.67
CA ILE A 172 4.72 -2.00 -3.37
C ILE A 172 3.62 -3.00 -3.05
N GLY A 173 3.95 -4.29 -2.93
CA GLY A 173 3.05 -5.33 -2.43
C GLY A 173 1.81 -5.54 -3.32
N GLY A 174 1.95 -5.36 -4.63
CA GLY A 174 0.85 -5.52 -5.59
C GLY A 174 -0.23 -4.44 -5.55
N ARG A 175 -0.02 -3.36 -4.79
CA ARG A 175 -0.92 -2.19 -4.75
C ARG A 175 -0.94 -1.45 -6.09
N LYS A 176 -2.04 -0.75 -6.37
CA LYS A 176 -2.07 0.22 -7.48
C LYS A 176 -1.07 1.33 -7.17
N ILE A 177 -0.36 1.82 -8.18
CA ILE A 177 0.66 2.86 -7.97
C ILE A 177 0.10 4.19 -8.47
N GLU A 178 0.13 5.21 -7.61
CA GLU A 178 -0.15 6.59 -7.98
C GLU A 178 1.17 7.36 -8.02
N ILE A 179 1.50 7.90 -9.20
CA ILE A 179 2.81 8.47 -9.48
C ILE A 179 2.64 9.95 -9.79
N THR A 180 3.34 10.79 -9.03
CA THR A 180 3.43 12.24 -9.29
C THR A 180 4.80 12.59 -9.86
N GLY A 181 4.84 13.40 -10.91
CA GLY A 181 6.12 13.82 -11.49
C GLY A 181 5.96 14.81 -12.62
N PRO A 182 7.03 15.54 -12.98
CA PRO A 182 7.03 16.37 -14.17
C PRO A 182 7.02 15.47 -15.43
N ILE A 183 6.18 15.84 -16.39
CA ILE A 183 6.10 15.16 -17.69
C ILE A 183 7.41 15.42 -18.45
N GLN A 184 8.04 14.34 -18.91
CA GLN A 184 9.15 14.38 -19.84
C GLN A 184 8.65 14.43 -21.28
N GLU A 185 7.77 13.50 -21.65
CA GLU A 185 7.25 13.36 -23.00
C GLU A 185 5.85 12.72 -22.96
N ILE A 186 5.00 13.06 -23.93
CA ILE A 186 3.78 12.31 -24.27
C ILE A 186 3.91 11.95 -25.74
N ARG A 187 3.92 10.66 -26.06
CA ARG A 187 4.04 10.18 -27.44
C ARG A 187 3.13 9.00 -27.70
N LYS A 188 3.03 8.61 -28.97
CA LYS A 188 2.43 7.33 -29.37
C LYS A 188 3.54 6.32 -29.61
N ASP A 189 3.31 5.06 -29.23
CA ASP A 189 4.21 3.97 -29.57
C ASP A 189 3.95 3.45 -30.99
N PHE A 190 4.65 2.37 -31.39
CA PHE A 190 4.52 1.79 -32.72
C PHE A 190 3.14 1.15 -32.99
N LYS A 191 2.32 0.95 -31.95
CA LYS A 191 0.92 0.46 -32.03
C LYS A 191 -0.10 1.60 -31.96
N ASN A 192 0.36 2.86 -31.95
CA ASN A 192 -0.45 4.05 -31.70
C ASN A 192 -1.01 4.18 -30.27
N ASP A 193 -0.46 3.45 -29.30
CA ASP A 193 -0.83 3.57 -27.90
C ASP A 193 -0.16 4.78 -27.26
N VAL A 194 -0.91 5.53 -26.45
CA VAL A 194 -0.37 6.71 -25.76
C VAL A 194 0.54 6.25 -24.63
N VAL A 195 1.78 6.75 -24.66
CA VAL A 195 2.80 6.54 -23.64
C VAL A 195 3.14 7.89 -23.03
N ILE A 196 3.02 7.98 -21.70
CA ILE A 196 3.41 9.13 -20.90
C ILE A 196 4.73 8.79 -20.21
N GLU A 197 5.70 9.69 -20.34
CA GLU A 197 6.99 9.58 -19.67
C GLU A 197 7.13 10.64 -18.59
N LEU A 198 7.52 10.23 -17.38
CA LEU A 198 7.77 11.12 -16.25
C LEU A 198 9.26 11.19 -15.93
N GLN A 199 9.77 12.39 -15.64
CA GLN A 199 11.20 12.58 -15.36
C GLN A 199 11.59 11.97 -14.00
N THR A 200 12.72 11.28 -13.97
CA THR A 200 13.27 10.58 -12.79
C THR A 200 14.54 11.23 -12.24
N GLY A 201 15.07 12.24 -12.94
CA GLY A 201 16.41 12.80 -12.69
C GLY A 201 17.49 12.22 -13.61
N ASN A 202 17.20 11.10 -14.29
CA ASN A 202 17.97 10.63 -15.44
C ASN A 202 17.10 10.73 -16.70
N GLN A 203 17.50 11.60 -17.63
CA GLN A 203 16.75 11.86 -18.87
C GLN A 203 16.63 10.63 -19.79
N PHE A 204 17.48 9.62 -19.61
CA PHE A 204 17.46 8.38 -20.40
C PHE A 204 16.67 7.25 -19.73
N MET A 205 16.25 7.42 -18.48
CA MET A 205 15.49 6.42 -17.72
C MET A 205 14.21 7.02 -17.12
N PRO A 206 13.26 7.46 -17.95
CA PRO A 206 11.98 7.94 -17.46
C PRO A 206 11.13 6.79 -16.91
N VAL A 207 10.21 7.12 -16.00
CA VAL A 207 9.09 6.22 -15.69
C VAL A 207 8.10 6.30 -16.84
N ARG A 208 7.83 5.16 -17.48
CA ARG A 208 6.93 5.04 -18.63
C ARG A 208 5.58 4.49 -18.19
N LEU A 209 4.52 5.16 -18.57
CA LEU A 209 3.13 4.77 -18.32
C LEU A 209 2.45 4.56 -19.67
N SER A 210 1.93 3.35 -19.89
CA SER A 210 1.08 3.06 -21.04
C SER A 210 -0.39 3.10 -20.61
N MET A 211 -1.26 3.55 -21.51
CA MET A 211 -2.70 3.61 -21.25
C MET A 211 -3.41 2.46 -21.96
N GLU A 212 -4.37 1.84 -21.27
CA GLU A 212 -5.29 0.89 -21.91
C GLU A 212 -6.27 1.63 -22.86
N ASP A 213 -6.81 0.91 -23.85
CA ASP A 213 -7.63 1.49 -24.93
C ASP A 213 -8.81 2.34 -24.44
N GLY A 214 -9.42 1.97 -23.32
CA GLY A 214 -10.53 2.70 -22.70
C GLY A 214 -10.15 4.00 -21.98
N GLU A 215 -8.86 4.27 -21.78
CA GLU A 215 -8.36 5.43 -21.04
C GLU A 215 -7.74 6.51 -21.93
N ARG A 216 -7.67 6.28 -23.24
CA ARG A 216 -7.02 7.17 -24.23
C ARG A 216 -7.55 8.62 -24.19
N SER A 217 -8.84 8.82 -23.90
CA SER A 217 -9.44 10.17 -23.78
C SER A 217 -8.93 10.97 -22.57
N LYS A 218 -8.35 10.32 -21.56
CA LYS A 218 -7.75 11.01 -20.39
C LYS A 218 -6.40 11.67 -20.74
N ALA A 219 -5.72 11.23 -21.79
CA ALA A 219 -4.49 11.86 -22.27
C ALA A 219 -4.73 13.17 -23.02
N GLU A 220 -5.94 13.40 -23.52
CA GLU A 220 -6.29 14.60 -24.28
C GLU A 220 -6.49 15.83 -23.39
N SER A 221 -6.66 15.63 -22.08
CA SER A 221 -6.76 16.69 -21.09
C SER A 221 -6.06 16.27 -19.79
N PRO A 222 -4.71 16.31 -19.74
CA PRO A 222 -4.00 16.19 -18.47
C PRO A 222 -4.45 17.37 -17.61
N ARG A 223 -5.34 17.10 -16.64
CA ARG A 223 -6.02 18.12 -15.83
C ARG A 223 -5.00 19.14 -15.33
N ILE A 224 -5.16 20.37 -15.82
CA ILE A 224 -4.52 21.57 -15.31
C ILE A 224 -5.34 21.97 -14.08
N ILE A 225 -4.76 21.80 -12.89
CA ILE A 225 -5.17 22.53 -11.69
C ILE A 225 -3.96 23.37 -11.26
#